data_AF-A0A838VG74-F1
#
_entry.id   AF-A0A838VG74-F1
#
_cell.length_a   1.000
_cell.length_b   1.000
_cell.length_c   1.000
_cell.angle_alpha   90.00
_cell.angle_beta   90.00
_cell.angle_gamma   90.00
#
_symmetry.space_group_name_H-M   'P 1'
#
loop_
_entity.id
_entity.type
_entity.pdbx_description
1 polymer ?
#
loop_
_entity_poly.entity_id
_entity_poly.type
_entity_poly.pdbx_seq_one_letter_code
_entity_poly.pdbx_strand_id
1 'polypeptide(L)'
;MAPGGTRNGPRRDPGLIKLIIKAHAARAALMSASNLAVEEIATREGHGRDYLGVLLRLSWLSPDITSAILDGHQPAEMTRQALARKAGVPLGWVGQRAIFFRVPRIER
;
A
#
# COMPACT_ATOMS: atom_id res chain seq x y z
N MET A 1 38.80 14.40 2.71
CA MET A 1 38.89 12.93 2.89
C MET A 1 37.50 12.44 3.25
N ALA A 2 36.75 11.93 2.27
CA ALA A 2 35.41 11.38 2.50
C ALA A 2 35.49 9.85 2.45
N PRO A 3 34.86 9.15 3.41
CA PRO A 3 34.37 7.82 3.09
C PRO A 3 32.96 7.60 3.63
N GLY A 4 32.07 7.09 2.78
CA GLY A 4 30.75 6.67 3.22
C GLY A 4 29.79 6.45 2.06
N GLY A 5 30.15 5.58 1.13
CA GLY A 5 29.22 5.09 0.11
C GLY A 5 27.93 4.63 0.78
N THR A 6 26.81 5.24 0.38
CA THR A 6 25.49 4.87 0.86
C THR A 6 25.19 3.46 0.37
N ARG A 7 25.02 2.54 1.32
CA ARG A 7 24.59 1.15 1.07
C ARG A 7 23.22 1.18 0.41
N ASN A 8 23.17 1.17 -0.93
CA ASN A 8 21.96 1.21 -1.72
C ASN A 8 21.45 -0.23 -1.93
N GLY A 9 21.00 -0.84 -0.84
CA GLY A 9 20.27 -2.11 -0.86
C GLY A 9 18.78 -1.88 -0.56
N PRO A 10 17.88 -2.77 -1.00
CA PRO A 10 16.44 -2.67 -0.71
C PRO A 10 16.22 -2.51 0.79
N ARG A 11 15.77 -1.32 1.20
CA ARG A 11 15.49 -1.01 2.60
C ARG A 11 13.99 -1.18 2.81
N ARG A 12 13.62 -2.26 3.49
CA ARG A 12 12.27 -2.46 4.03
C ARG A 12 11.84 -1.18 4.76
N ASP A 13 10.75 -0.56 4.31
CA ASP A 13 10.15 0.61 4.95
C ASP A 13 9.14 0.11 5.99
N PRO A 14 9.43 0.24 7.31
CA PRO A 14 8.54 -0.26 8.36
C PRO A 14 7.17 0.42 8.33
N GLY A 15 7.12 1.66 7.86
CA GLY A 15 5.87 2.39 7.70
C GLY A 15 5.00 1.79 6.60
N LEU A 16 5.58 1.47 5.44
CA LEU A 16 4.84 0.80 4.36
C LEU A 16 4.34 -0.57 4.80
N ILE A 17 5.19 -1.36 5.46
CA ILE A 17 4.80 -2.67 5.99
C ILE A 17 3.63 -2.52 6.96
N LYS A 18 3.71 -1.57 7.90
CA LYS A 18 2.62 -1.29 8.85
C LYS A 18 1.33 -0.85 8.15
N LEU A 19 1.43 -0.11 7.04
CA LEU A 19 0.26 0.29 6.24
C LEU A 19 -0.42 -0.92 5.60
N ILE A 20 0.36 -1.85 5.04
CA ILE A 20 -0.17 -3.10 4.46
C ILE A 20 -0.84 -3.96 5.54
N ILE A 21 -0.22 -4.10 6.71
CA ILE A 21 -0.82 -4.84 7.84
C ILE A 21 -2.19 -4.25 8.21
N LYS A 22 -2.28 -2.92 8.35
CA LYS A 22 -3.56 -2.24 8.64
C LYS A 22 -4.60 -2.43 7.54
N ALA A 23 -4.17 -2.43 6.27
CA ALA A 23 -5.06 -2.65 5.14
C ALA A 23 -5.69 -4.05 5.21
N HIS A 24 -4.89 -5.08 5.44
CA HIS A 24 -5.39 -6.45 5.59
C HIS A 24 -6.27 -6.62 6.84
N ALA A 25 -5.94 -5.97 7.95
CA ALA A 25 -6.79 -5.97 9.15
C ALA A 25 -8.16 -5.33 8.88
N ALA A 26 -8.19 -4.17 8.21
CA ALA A 26 -9.44 -3.51 7.81
C ALA A 26 -10.30 -4.41 6.90
N ARG A 27 -9.67 -5.13 5.96
CA ARG A 27 -10.39 -6.12 5.13
C ARG A 27 -10.96 -7.24 5.98
N ALA A 28 -10.20 -7.81 6.91
CA ALA A 28 -10.69 -8.86 7.80
C ALA A 28 -11.87 -8.37 8.66
N ALA A 29 -11.79 -7.13 9.17
CA ALA A 29 -12.89 -6.50 9.91
C ALA A 29 -14.14 -6.34 9.05
N LEU A 30 -14.00 -5.92 7.78
CA LEU A 30 -15.11 -5.84 6.84
C LEU A 30 -15.72 -7.22 6.52
N MET A 31 -14.88 -8.23 6.27
CA MET A 31 -15.36 -9.58 5.93
C MET A 31 -16.04 -10.29 7.11
N SER A 32 -15.71 -9.92 8.35
CA SER A 32 -16.33 -10.47 9.57
C SER A 32 -17.55 -9.70 10.06
N ALA A 33 -17.79 -8.49 9.54
CA ALA A 33 -18.87 -7.62 9.95
C ALA A 33 -20.09 -7.76 9.03
N SER A 34 -20.84 -8.85 9.19
CA SER A 34 -21.97 -9.19 8.29
C SER A 34 -23.12 -8.18 8.30
N ASN A 35 -23.24 -7.34 9.35
CA ASN A 35 -24.38 -6.44 9.57
C ASN A 35 -23.99 -5.03 10.05
N LEU A 36 -22.73 -4.61 9.90
CA LEU A 36 -22.30 -3.27 10.31
C LEU A 36 -22.14 -2.34 9.11
N ALA A 37 -22.54 -1.08 9.28
CA ALA A 37 -22.18 -0.03 8.34
C ALA A 37 -20.66 0.20 8.33
N VAL A 38 -20.14 0.73 7.22
CA VAL A 38 -18.71 1.02 7.05
C VAL A 38 -18.20 1.98 8.13
N GLU A 39 -19.03 2.91 8.59
CA GLU A 39 -18.76 3.87 9.65
C GLU A 39 -18.59 3.19 11.00
N GLU A 40 -19.45 2.22 11.31
CA GLU A 40 -19.36 1.45 12.55
C GLU A 40 -18.10 0.58 12.57
N ILE A 41 -17.76 -0.02 11.42
CA ILE A 41 -16.49 -0.74 11.25
C ILE A 41 -15.31 0.21 11.44
N ALA A 42 -15.36 1.41 10.83
CA ALA A 42 -14.29 2.39 10.96
C ALA A 42 -14.07 2.81 12.43
N THR A 43 -15.15 3.14 13.14
CA THR A 43 -15.10 3.50 14.56
C THR A 43 -14.55 2.36 15.41
N ARG A 44 -14.98 1.11 15.17
CA ARG A 44 -14.50 -0.07 15.91
C ARG A 44 -12.99 -0.31 15.71
N GLU A 45 -12.49 -0.08 14.50
CA GLU A 45 -11.06 -0.18 14.18
C GLU A 45 -10.24 1.07 14.57
N GLY A 46 -10.87 2.08 15.20
CA GLY A 46 -10.21 3.32 15.61
C GLY A 46 -9.80 4.21 14.43
N HIS A 47 -10.58 4.21 13.37
CA HIS A 47 -10.31 4.93 12.11
C HIS A 47 -11.48 5.85 11.74
N GLY A 48 -11.17 6.93 11.02
CA GLY A 48 -12.21 7.70 10.31
C GLY A 48 -12.67 6.96 9.05
N ARG A 49 -13.91 7.20 8.60
CA ARG A 49 -14.49 6.57 7.39
C ARG A 49 -13.56 6.68 6.17
N ASP A 50 -13.04 7.87 5.90
CA ASP A 50 -12.16 8.12 4.74
C ASP A 50 -10.86 7.31 4.82
N TYR A 51 -10.29 7.22 6.03
CA TYR A 51 -9.07 6.45 6.25
C TYR A 51 -9.33 4.94 6.12
N LEU A 52 -10.48 4.45 6.62
CA LEU A 52 -10.89 3.07 6.39
C LEU A 52 -11.03 2.79 4.88
N GLY A 53 -11.62 3.70 4.11
CA GLY A 53 -11.71 3.58 2.65
C GLY A 53 -10.34 3.45 1.97
N VAL A 54 -9.35 4.22 2.41
CA VAL A 54 -7.96 4.08 1.94
C VAL A 54 -7.39 2.70 2.27
N LEU A 55 -7.54 2.24 3.52
CA LEU A 55 -7.04 0.94 3.95
C LEU A 55 -7.68 -0.21 3.17
N LEU A 56 -9.01 -0.16 2.99
CA LEU A 56 -9.74 -1.14 2.21
C LEU A 56 -9.20 -1.19 0.78
N ARG A 57 -9.06 -0.05 0.09
CA ARG A 57 -8.47 -0.03 -1.27
C ARG A 57 -7.10 -0.69 -1.34
N LEU A 58 -6.23 -0.45 -0.35
CA LEU A 58 -4.88 -1.02 -0.31
C LEU A 58 -4.87 -2.52 0.03
N SER A 59 -5.93 -3.06 0.62
CA SER A 59 -6.02 -4.48 0.99
C SER A 59 -6.23 -5.45 -0.18
N TRP A 60 -6.47 -4.89 -1.38
CA TRP A 60 -6.59 -5.61 -2.66
C TRP A 60 -5.44 -5.27 -3.63
N LEU A 61 -4.30 -4.79 -3.11
CA LEU A 61 -3.08 -4.72 -3.90
C LEU A 61 -2.69 -6.11 -4.43
N SER A 62 -2.11 -6.14 -5.62
CA SER A 62 -1.67 -7.37 -6.24
C SER A 62 -0.57 -8.04 -5.42
N PRO A 63 -0.49 -9.39 -5.42
CA PRO A 63 0.49 -10.12 -4.62
C PRO A 63 1.93 -9.66 -4.85
N ASP A 64 2.29 -9.36 -6.09
CA ASP A 64 3.61 -8.88 -6.48
C ASP A 64 3.94 -7.49 -5.91
N ILE A 65 2.97 -6.57 -5.82
CA ILE A 65 3.15 -5.26 -5.16
C ILE A 65 3.35 -5.45 -3.66
N THR A 66 2.51 -6.29 -3.03
CA THR A 66 2.63 -6.59 -1.60
C THR A 66 3.98 -7.24 -1.29
N SER A 67 4.42 -8.22 -2.08
CA SER A 67 5.73 -8.85 -1.94
C SER A 67 6.86 -7.83 -2.11
N ALA A 68 6.82 -6.97 -3.13
CA ALA A 68 7.85 -5.94 -3.31
C ALA A 68 7.97 -5.03 -2.08
N ILE A 69 6.86 -4.64 -1.46
CA ILE A 69 6.87 -3.83 -0.22
C ILE A 69 7.48 -4.60 0.95
N LEU A 70 7.10 -5.86 1.14
CA LEU A 70 7.59 -6.70 2.24
C LEU A 70 9.08 -7.04 2.09
N ASP A 71 9.54 -7.23 0.86
CA ASP A 71 10.93 -7.54 0.53
C ASP A 71 11.82 -6.30 0.47
N GLY A 72 11.24 -5.10 0.43
CA GLY A 72 11.98 -3.84 0.28
C GLY A 72 12.36 -3.52 -1.17
N HIS A 73 11.81 -4.24 -2.14
CA HIS A 73 12.02 -4.08 -3.59
C HIS A 73 11.03 -3.11 -4.25
N GLN A 74 10.18 -2.44 -3.47
CA GLN A 74 9.26 -1.45 -4.02
C GLN A 74 10.03 -0.27 -4.64
N PRO A 75 9.53 0.34 -5.72
CA PRO A 75 10.08 1.57 -6.27
C PRO A 75 10.15 2.69 -5.22
N ALA A 76 11.18 3.54 -5.28
CA ALA A 76 11.40 4.62 -4.31
C ALA A 76 10.22 5.62 -4.22
N GLU A 77 9.50 5.82 -5.33
CA GLU A 77 8.30 6.65 -5.43
C GLU A 77 7.10 6.06 -4.65
N MET A 78 7.12 4.76 -4.34
CA MET A 78 6.06 4.05 -3.65
C MET A 78 6.15 4.26 -2.14
N THR A 79 5.87 5.48 -1.70
CA THR A 79 5.82 5.85 -0.28
C THR A 79 4.44 5.62 0.32
N ARG A 80 4.33 5.59 1.66
CA ARG A 80 3.03 5.53 2.36
C ARG A 80 2.08 6.63 1.90
N GLN A 81 2.62 7.83 1.74
CA GLN A 81 1.88 9.02 1.34
C GLN A 81 1.40 8.90 -0.11
N ALA A 82 2.24 8.37 -1.00
CA ALA A 82 1.86 8.11 -2.38
C ALA A 82 0.71 7.08 -2.45
N LEU A 83 0.80 5.97 -1.72
CA LEU A 83 -0.26 4.95 -1.67
C LEU A 83 -1.57 5.49 -1.09
N ALA A 84 -1.50 6.26 0.00
CA ALA A 84 -2.68 6.84 0.63
C ALA A 84 -3.40 7.84 -0.28
N ARG A 85 -2.64 8.72 -0.95
CA ARG A 85 -3.19 9.80 -1.80
C ARG A 85 -3.60 9.36 -3.19
N LYS A 86 -3.12 8.23 -3.68
CA LYS A 86 -3.40 7.75 -5.04
C LYS A 86 -4.85 7.29 -5.18
N ALA A 87 -5.74 8.25 -5.45
CA ALA A 87 -7.11 8.01 -5.88
C ALA A 87 -7.13 7.20 -7.19
N GLY A 88 -8.12 6.32 -7.35
CA GLY A 88 -8.32 5.58 -8.61
C GLY A 88 -7.34 4.43 -8.88
N VAL A 89 -6.80 3.78 -7.85
CA VAL A 89 -6.10 2.49 -8.05
C VAL A 89 -7.10 1.48 -8.64
N PRO A 90 -6.84 0.89 -9.83
CA PRO A 90 -7.73 -0.09 -10.44
C PRO A 90 -7.90 -1.32 -9.56
N LEU A 91 -9.09 -1.91 -9.59
CA LEU A 91 -9.33 -3.18 -8.90
C LEU A 91 -8.56 -4.34 -9.56
N GLY A 92 -8.40 -4.29 -10.89
CA GLY A 92 -7.65 -5.30 -11.64
C GLY A 92 -6.13 -5.15 -11.49
N TRP A 93 -5.44 -6.26 -11.17
CA TRP A 93 -4.00 -6.28 -10.93
C TRP A 93 -3.14 -5.86 -12.12
N VAL A 94 -3.59 -6.09 -13.36
CA VAL A 94 -2.90 -5.58 -14.56
C VAL A 94 -2.78 -4.05 -14.50
N GLY A 95 -3.88 -3.36 -14.17
CA GLY A 95 -3.89 -1.91 -14.02
C GLY A 95 -3.06 -1.44 -12.83
N GLN A 96 -3.08 -2.17 -11.72
CA GLN A 96 -2.23 -1.86 -10.56
C GLN A 96 -0.75 -1.93 -10.92
N ARG A 97 -0.31 -3.02 -11.57
CA ARG A 97 1.08 -3.19 -12.01
C ARG A 97 1.53 -2.09 -12.97
N ALA A 98 0.68 -1.71 -13.92
CA ALA A 98 0.98 -0.61 -14.84
C ALA A 98 1.20 0.73 -14.12
N ILE A 99 0.51 0.96 -13.00
CA ILE A 99 0.63 2.19 -12.22
C ILE A 99 1.83 2.15 -11.27
N PHE A 100 2.11 0.99 -10.68
CA PHE A 100 3.05 0.86 -9.57
C PHE A 100 4.43 0.35 -9.97
N PHE A 101 4.54 -0.45 -11.03
CA PHE A 101 5.78 -1.01 -11.55
C PHE A 101 6.11 -0.48 -12.95
N ARG A 102 5.72 0.77 -13.22
CA ARG A 102 5.97 1.40 -14.51
C ARG A 102 7.47 1.40 -14.80
N VAL A 103 7.87 0.72 -15.88
CA VAL A 103 9.25 0.72 -16.37
C VAL A 103 9.59 2.15 -16.83
N PRO A 104 10.75 2.73 -16.48
CA PRO A 104 11.17 4.02 -17.00
C PRO A 104 11.19 3.96 -18.54
N ARG A 105 10.47 4.87 -19.19
CA ARG A 105 10.58 5.02 -20.64
C ARG A 105 11.92 5.69 -20.90
N ILE A 106 12.91 4.93 -21.34
CA ILE A 106 14.16 5.51 -21.86
C ILE A 106 13.78 6.14 -23.21
N GLU A 107 13.60 7.45 -23.22
CA GLU A 107 13.55 8.22 -24.45
C GLU A 107 14.96 8.16 -25.06
N ARG A 108 15.06 7.62 -26.29
CA ARG A 108 16.27 7.64 -27.09
C ARG A 108 16.36 8.94 -27.89
#